data_AF-A0A1G9GP09-F1
#
_entry.id   AF-A0A1G9GP09-F1
#
_cell.length_a   1.000
_cell.length_b   1.000
_cell.length_c   1.000
_cell.angle_alpha   90.00
_cell.angle_beta   90.00
_cell.angle_gamma   90.00
#
_symmetry.space_group_name_H-M   'P 1'
#
loop_
_entity.id
_entity.type
_entity.pdbx_description
1 polymer ?
#
loop_
_entity_poly.entity_id
_entity_poly.type
_entity_poly.pdbx_seq_one_letter_code
_entity_poly.pdbx_strand_id
1 'polypeptide(L)'
;MLKGTSRPLALLQDALLGQPADDVLAISELVTELEEACQLMAPVLLRLCAGNADDRTSASSLAWRMRGPLGALHDWVLSRTIKTPLNVEPTVLEDFINFVAMTHSLAESLGWPVPGRLMHLLGLAMTRARLEAHFGLEPALAMPGVQGGRGLSVVEIAALCGLKLTTVRNAVSRREMPHARDGGVPLDDALDWMVQRSGFLYAHINATTWERRTNGRLAADWLASAPHVVFERYISRLRLSLWHIQGNGRRFALNAEGVRNCVLLLPNVDARMLDGLGLERLDDRSNDPAALMHREAFMLSPSESLWQCQAPTLRSLNALIERLSRDVCDDQPLGNSA
;
A
#
# COMPACT_ATOMS: atom_id res chain seq x y z
N MET A 1 -6.07 -47.16 3.09
CA MET A 1 -5.61 -46.33 1.96
C MET A 1 -5.72 -44.86 2.34
N LEU A 2 -4.63 -44.28 2.85
CA LEU A 2 -4.56 -42.87 3.23
C LEU A 2 -4.30 -42.03 1.98
N LYS A 3 -5.34 -41.36 1.45
CA LYS A 3 -5.15 -40.22 0.54
C LYS A 3 -4.69 -39.03 1.38
N GLY A 4 -3.42 -39.04 1.78
CA GLY A 4 -2.78 -37.96 2.51
C GLY A 4 -1.78 -37.23 1.62
N THR A 5 -2.25 -36.54 0.59
CA THR A 5 -1.48 -35.42 0.04
C THR A 5 -2.06 -34.17 0.68
N SER A 6 -1.49 -33.76 1.82
CA SER A 6 -1.78 -32.48 2.46
C SER A 6 -1.65 -31.41 1.38
N ARG A 7 -2.76 -30.75 1.05
CA ARG A 7 -2.70 -29.56 0.20
C ARG A 7 -1.75 -28.57 0.88
N PRO A 8 -0.89 -27.86 0.14
CA PRO A 8 -0.04 -26.85 0.73
C PRO A 8 -0.92 -25.85 1.50
N LEU A 9 -0.45 -25.47 2.68
CA LEU A 9 -1.16 -24.60 3.60
C LEU A 9 -1.50 -23.27 2.89
N ALA A 10 -2.79 -23.04 2.60
CA ALA A 10 -3.25 -21.80 2.00
C ALA A 10 -3.39 -20.75 3.11
N LEU A 11 -2.48 -19.78 3.15
CA LEU A 11 -2.50 -18.73 4.18
C LEU A 11 -3.64 -17.73 3.95
N LEU A 12 -3.77 -17.22 2.72
CA LEU A 12 -4.84 -16.30 2.37
C LEU A 12 -6.16 -17.05 2.16
N GLN A 13 -7.15 -16.71 2.97
CA GLN A 13 -8.47 -17.34 2.95
C GLN A 13 -9.42 -16.73 1.91
N ASP A 14 -9.92 -17.56 0.98
CA ASP A 14 -10.86 -17.14 -0.09
C ASP A 14 -12.14 -16.50 0.46
N ALA A 15 -12.64 -16.98 1.60
CA ALA A 15 -13.86 -16.48 2.24
C ALA A 15 -13.74 -15.04 2.75
N LEU A 16 -12.52 -14.56 2.96
CA LEU A 16 -12.23 -13.22 3.47
C LEU A 16 -11.95 -12.20 2.35
N LEU A 17 -11.85 -12.65 1.10
CA LEU A 17 -11.56 -11.78 -0.04
C LEU A 17 -12.76 -10.88 -0.40
N GLY A 18 -12.46 -9.69 -0.92
CA GLY A 18 -13.47 -8.71 -1.32
C GLY A 18 -14.01 -7.84 -0.19
N GLN A 19 -13.43 -7.96 1.01
CA GLN A 19 -13.66 -7.09 2.15
C GLN A 19 -12.39 -6.24 2.39
N PRO A 20 -12.51 -5.02 2.95
CA PRO A 20 -11.36 -4.23 3.37
C PRO A 20 -10.52 -4.97 4.41
N ALA A 21 -9.19 -4.90 4.29
CA ALA A 21 -8.31 -5.62 5.23
C ALA A 21 -8.45 -5.12 6.67
N ASP A 22 -8.71 -3.81 6.86
CA ASP A 22 -8.96 -3.21 8.18
C ASP A 22 -10.17 -3.83 8.88
N ASP A 23 -11.21 -4.23 8.12
CA ASP A 23 -12.41 -4.90 8.64
C ASP A 23 -12.14 -6.39 8.88
N VAL A 24 -11.50 -7.06 7.92
CA VAL A 24 -11.18 -8.50 7.99
C VAL A 24 -10.22 -8.81 9.13
N LEU A 25 -9.29 -7.91 9.41
CA LEU A 25 -8.24 -8.06 10.41
C LEU A 25 -8.50 -7.18 11.63
N ALA A 26 -9.77 -6.86 11.92
CA ALA A 26 -10.13 -6.16 13.14
C ALA A 26 -9.49 -6.85 14.35
N ILE A 27 -8.67 -6.10 15.11
CA ILE A 27 -7.82 -6.68 16.16
C ILE A 27 -8.62 -7.45 17.22
N SER A 28 -9.83 -7.00 17.54
CA SER A 28 -10.72 -7.71 18.46
C SER A 28 -11.10 -9.10 17.95
N GLU A 29 -11.34 -9.25 16.65
CA GLU A 29 -11.69 -10.55 16.05
C GLU A 29 -10.48 -11.47 15.98
N LEU A 30 -9.29 -10.93 15.68
CA LEU A 30 -8.04 -11.68 15.72
C LEU A 30 -7.70 -12.19 17.12
N VAL A 31 -7.94 -11.36 18.15
CA VAL A 31 -7.73 -11.76 19.55
C VAL A 31 -8.71 -12.86 19.96
N THR A 32 -9.98 -12.75 19.58
CA THR A 32 -10.97 -13.82 19.84
C THR A 32 -10.55 -15.14 19.18
N GLU A 33 -10.19 -15.10 17.88
CA GLU A 33 -9.76 -16.30 17.16
C GLU A 33 -8.45 -16.89 17.74
N LEU A 34 -7.54 -16.04 18.23
CA LEU A 34 -6.35 -16.48 18.95
C LEU A 34 -6.68 -17.18 20.26
N GLU A 35 -7.64 -16.67 21.04
CA GLU A 35 -8.05 -17.29 22.29
C GLU A 35 -8.69 -18.66 22.06
N GLU A 36 -9.53 -18.78 21.04
CA GLU A 36 -10.12 -20.06 20.61
C GLU A 36 -9.03 -21.05 20.16
N ALA A 37 -8.05 -20.58 19.38
CA ALA A 37 -6.88 -21.37 18.98
C ALA A 37 -6.09 -21.87 20.20
N CYS A 38 -5.87 -21.01 21.21
CA CYS A 38 -5.16 -21.38 22.44
C CYS A 38 -5.94 -22.41 23.27
N GLN A 39 -7.27 -22.29 23.35
CA GLN A 39 -8.12 -23.27 24.02
C GLN A 39 -8.05 -24.64 23.34
N LEU A 40 -8.03 -24.65 22.00
CA LEU A 40 -7.87 -25.87 21.23
C LEU A 40 -6.49 -26.52 21.44
N MET A 41 -5.43 -25.70 21.50
CA MET A 41 -4.07 -26.21 21.56
C MET A 41 -3.61 -26.65 22.95
N ALA A 42 -4.05 -25.98 24.01
CA ALA A 42 -3.57 -26.22 25.37
C ALA A 42 -3.67 -27.70 25.81
N PRO A 43 -4.78 -28.44 25.58
CA PRO A 43 -4.87 -29.85 25.96
C PRO A 43 -3.88 -30.74 25.22
N VAL A 44 -3.55 -30.43 23.96
CA VAL A 44 -2.59 -31.22 23.17
C VAL A 44 -1.18 -30.98 23.67
N LEU A 45 -0.81 -29.72 23.92
CA LEU A 45 0.51 -29.36 24.45
C LEU A 45 0.72 -29.99 25.84
N LEU A 46 -0.29 -29.95 26.71
CA LEU A 46 -0.22 -30.61 28.02
C LEU A 46 0.06 -32.11 27.91
N ARG A 47 -0.58 -32.81 26.95
CA ARG A 47 -0.33 -34.23 26.70
C ARG A 47 1.08 -34.49 26.16
N LEU A 48 1.57 -33.65 25.26
CA LEU A 48 2.94 -33.77 24.70
C LEU A 48 4.01 -33.51 25.77
N CYS A 49 3.73 -32.64 26.73
CA CYS A 49 4.60 -32.39 27.90
C CYS A 49 4.46 -33.46 29.01
N ALA A 50 3.97 -34.66 28.67
CA ALA A 50 3.75 -35.79 29.59
C ALA A 50 2.87 -35.45 30.81
N GLY A 51 1.96 -34.48 30.70
CA GLY A 51 1.09 -34.07 31.79
C GLY A 51 1.79 -33.29 32.91
N ASN A 52 3.03 -32.84 32.70
CA ASN A 52 3.64 -31.83 33.57
C ASN A 52 2.87 -30.53 33.39
N ALA A 53 1.86 -30.33 34.25
CA ALA A 53 1.03 -29.15 34.29
C ALA A 53 1.86 -27.94 34.76
N ASP A 54 2.63 -27.39 33.84
CA ASP A 54 3.19 -26.04 33.97
C ASP A 54 2.12 -25.04 33.53
N ASP A 55 1.91 -23.98 34.32
CA ASP A 55 1.01 -22.88 34.04
C ASP A 55 1.30 -22.24 32.67
N ARG A 56 2.53 -22.39 32.16
CA ARG A 56 2.94 -21.98 30.81
C ARG A 56 2.16 -22.66 29.67
N THR A 57 1.62 -23.86 29.90
CA THR A 57 0.87 -24.64 28.90
C THR A 57 -0.65 -24.38 28.96
N SER A 58 -1.11 -23.56 29.90
CA SER A 58 -2.52 -23.17 29.97
C SER A 58 -2.93 -22.31 28.76
N ALA A 59 -4.20 -22.39 28.38
CA ALA A 59 -4.73 -21.60 27.25
C ALA A 59 -4.52 -20.09 27.48
N SER A 60 -4.73 -19.62 28.71
CA SER A 60 -4.54 -18.21 29.08
C SER A 60 -3.08 -17.78 28.97
N SER A 61 -2.13 -18.61 29.43
CA SER A 61 -0.70 -18.32 29.31
C SER A 61 -0.20 -18.36 27.87
N LEU A 62 -0.74 -19.25 27.04
CA LEU A 62 -0.49 -19.26 25.59
C LEU A 62 -1.01 -17.99 24.94
N ALA A 63 -2.28 -17.62 25.18
CA ALA A 63 -2.89 -16.43 24.63
C ALA A 63 -2.11 -15.16 25.00
N TRP A 64 -1.72 -15.03 26.28
CA TRP A 64 -0.91 -13.91 26.75
C TRP A 64 0.41 -13.77 25.98
N ARG A 65 1.14 -14.89 25.78
CA ARG A 65 2.40 -14.89 25.04
C ARG A 65 2.22 -14.57 23.55
N MET A 66 1.15 -15.08 22.94
CA MET A 66 0.89 -14.91 21.50
C MET A 66 0.32 -13.54 21.13
N ARG A 67 -0.25 -12.79 22.10
CA ARG A 67 -0.77 -11.43 21.85
C ARG A 67 0.31 -10.44 21.42
N GLY A 68 1.52 -10.56 21.94
CA GLY A 68 2.66 -9.70 21.57
C GLY A 68 2.99 -9.78 20.07
N PRO A 69 3.38 -10.96 19.54
CA PRO A 69 3.65 -11.12 18.11
C PRO A 69 2.39 -10.86 17.25
N LEU A 70 1.19 -11.20 17.71
CA LEU A 70 -0.05 -10.84 17.00
C LEU A 70 -0.17 -9.32 16.79
N GLY A 71 -0.02 -8.54 17.87
CA GLY A 71 -0.13 -7.08 17.81
C GLY A 71 0.93 -6.47 16.90
N ALA A 72 2.19 -6.89 17.04
CA ALA A 72 3.27 -6.40 16.19
C ALA A 72 3.04 -6.73 14.70
N LEU A 73 2.59 -7.95 14.40
CA LEU A 73 2.31 -8.38 13.04
C LEU A 73 1.11 -7.63 12.45
N HIS A 74 0.01 -7.50 13.20
CA HIS A 74 -1.16 -6.73 12.81
C HIS A 74 -0.80 -5.27 12.49
N ASP A 75 -0.10 -4.62 13.42
CA ASP A 75 0.29 -3.23 13.28
C ASP A 75 1.22 -3.01 12.09
N TRP A 76 2.10 -3.96 11.81
CA TRP A 76 2.93 -3.92 10.62
C TRP A 76 2.11 -4.17 9.36
N VAL A 77 1.31 -5.24 9.29
CA VAL A 77 0.51 -5.59 8.12
C VAL A 77 -0.44 -4.48 7.68
N LEU A 78 -1.06 -3.75 8.61
CA LEU A 78 -1.98 -2.65 8.29
C LEU A 78 -1.31 -1.28 8.21
N SER A 79 0.00 -1.19 8.48
CA SER A 79 0.71 0.08 8.36
C SER A 79 0.78 0.57 6.92
N ARG A 80 0.40 1.84 6.72
CA ARG A 80 0.46 2.51 5.41
C ARG A 80 1.79 3.22 5.16
N THR A 81 2.78 3.01 6.01
CA THR A 81 4.11 3.61 5.91
C THR A 81 5.20 2.55 6.01
N ILE A 82 6.41 2.92 5.61
CA ILE A 82 7.62 2.13 5.91
C ILE A 82 7.88 2.30 7.40
N LYS A 83 7.82 1.21 8.15
CA LYS A 83 8.12 1.20 9.58
C LYS A 83 9.60 0.96 9.81
N THR A 84 10.14 1.57 10.86
CA THR A 84 11.40 1.12 11.44
C THR A 84 11.26 -0.33 11.91
N PRO A 85 12.36 -1.10 11.99
CA PRO A 85 12.34 -2.47 12.50
C PRO A 85 11.59 -2.54 13.82
N LEU A 86 10.63 -3.46 13.91
CA LEU A 86 9.89 -3.72 15.13
C LEU A 86 10.72 -4.64 16.01
N ASN A 87 10.76 -4.35 17.31
CA ASN A 87 11.51 -5.15 18.27
C ASN A 87 10.72 -6.40 18.67
N VAL A 88 10.63 -7.37 17.74
CA VAL A 88 10.11 -8.71 17.99
C VAL A 88 11.24 -9.68 17.72
N GLU A 89 11.58 -10.50 18.72
CA GLU A 89 12.59 -11.54 18.54
C GLU A 89 12.15 -12.52 17.43
N PRO A 90 13.03 -12.87 16.47
CA PRO A 90 12.68 -13.76 15.36
C PRO A 90 12.09 -15.11 15.81
N THR A 91 12.61 -15.65 16.92
CA THR A 91 12.13 -16.89 17.55
C THR A 91 10.68 -16.77 18.04
N VAL A 92 10.30 -15.64 18.64
CA VAL A 92 8.93 -15.39 19.11
C VAL A 92 7.96 -15.30 17.94
N LEU A 93 8.38 -14.69 16.82
CA LEU A 93 7.56 -14.63 15.61
C LEU A 93 7.43 -16.01 14.95
N GLU A 94 8.52 -16.77 14.89
CA GLU A 94 8.51 -18.14 14.39
C GLU A 94 7.61 -19.06 15.22
N ASP A 95 7.67 -18.97 16.55
CA ASP A 95 6.78 -19.67 17.47
C ASP A 95 5.31 -19.34 17.20
N PHE A 96 4.99 -18.06 16.96
CA PHE A 96 3.63 -17.65 16.61
C PHE A 96 3.16 -18.24 15.27
N ILE A 97 4.00 -18.19 14.23
CA ILE A 97 3.69 -18.77 12.91
C ILE A 97 3.44 -20.28 13.03
N ASN A 98 4.33 -20.97 13.74
CA ASN A 98 4.22 -22.41 13.99
C ASN A 98 2.97 -22.75 14.80
N PHE A 99 2.65 -21.95 15.82
CA PHE A 99 1.43 -22.09 16.62
C PHE A 99 0.17 -22.01 15.75
N VAL A 100 0.07 -21.00 14.88
CA VAL A 100 -1.08 -20.83 13.98
C VAL A 100 -1.18 -22.00 13.00
N ALA A 101 -0.06 -22.43 12.40
CA ALA A 101 -0.03 -23.56 11.49
C ALA A 101 -0.45 -24.88 12.17
N MET A 102 0.07 -25.16 13.37
CA MET A 102 -0.31 -26.34 14.15
C MET A 102 -1.79 -26.30 14.54
N THR A 103 -2.30 -25.14 14.97
CA THR A 103 -3.71 -24.96 15.32
C THR A 103 -4.61 -25.23 14.11
N HIS A 104 -4.24 -24.71 12.94
CA HIS A 104 -4.97 -24.98 11.70
C HIS A 104 -5.06 -26.47 11.40
N SER A 105 -3.92 -27.17 11.36
CA SER A 105 -3.89 -28.62 11.11
C SER A 105 -4.70 -29.41 12.13
N LEU A 106 -4.65 -29.01 13.40
CA LEU A 106 -5.43 -29.63 14.46
C LEU A 106 -6.93 -29.40 14.27
N ALA A 107 -7.35 -28.15 14.03
CA ALA A 107 -8.75 -27.80 13.79
C ALA A 107 -9.32 -28.56 12.60
N GLU A 108 -8.59 -28.62 11.48
CA GLU A 108 -8.97 -29.43 10.31
C GLU A 108 -9.15 -30.91 10.68
N SER A 109 -8.21 -31.49 11.44
CA SER A 109 -8.26 -32.90 11.83
C SER A 109 -9.45 -33.24 12.73
N LEU A 110 -9.90 -32.27 13.52
CA LEU A 110 -11.02 -32.41 14.45
C LEU A 110 -12.36 -31.99 13.83
N GLY A 111 -12.36 -31.44 12.61
CA GLY A 111 -13.55 -30.87 11.98
C GLY A 111 -14.06 -29.60 12.67
N TRP A 112 -13.17 -28.87 13.34
CA TRP A 112 -13.48 -27.61 14.01
C TRP A 112 -13.22 -26.42 13.07
N PRO A 113 -13.80 -25.23 13.35
CA PRO A 113 -13.45 -24.01 12.63
C PRO A 113 -11.94 -23.76 12.65
N VAL A 114 -11.36 -23.55 11.46
CA VAL A 114 -9.94 -23.21 11.32
C VAL A 114 -9.72 -21.72 11.62
N PRO A 115 -8.52 -21.32 12.13
CA PRO A 115 -8.21 -19.93 12.46
C PRO A 115 -7.94 -19.09 11.19
N GLY A 116 -8.99 -18.84 10.41
CA GLY A 116 -8.89 -18.26 9.09
C GLY A 116 -8.33 -16.84 9.06
N ARG A 117 -8.65 -15.99 10.05
CA ARG A 117 -8.13 -14.60 10.06
C ARG A 117 -6.65 -14.55 10.44
N LEU A 118 -6.22 -15.35 11.41
CA LEU A 118 -4.80 -15.50 11.76
C LEU A 118 -3.99 -15.99 10.56
N MET A 119 -4.51 -16.99 9.85
CA MET A 119 -3.91 -17.48 8.61
C MET A 119 -3.82 -16.37 7.54
N HIS A 120 -4.90 -15.60 7.37
CA HIS A 120 -4.95 -14.50 6.41
C HIS A 120 -3.96 -13.39 6.75
N LEU A 121 -3.83 -13.04 8.04
CA LEU A 121 -2.82 -12.10 8.54
C LEU A 121 -1.40 -12.56 8.18
N LEU A 122 -1.07 -13.83 8.42
CA LEU A 122 0.23 -14.41 8.02
C LEU A 122 0.44 -14.32 6.51
N GLY A 123 -0.59 -14.60 5.71
CA GLY A 123 -0.52 -14.50 4.26
C GLY A 123 -0.23 -13.08 3.77
N LEU A 124 -0.89 -12.07 4.34
CA LEU A 124 -0.61 -10.67 4.04
C LEU A 124 0.79 -10.25 4.50
N ALA A 125 1.21 -10.68 5.69
CA ALA A 125 2.56 -10.41 6.21
C ALA A 125 3.66 -10.97 5.30
N MET A 126 3.54 -12.22 4.87
CA MET A 126 4.49 -12.84 3.95
C MET A 126 4.50 -12.13 2.59
N THR A 127 3.33 -11.71 2.10
CA THR A 127 3.23 -10.97 0.84
C THR A 127 3.88 -9.59 0.96
N ARG A 128 3.65 -8.88 2.08
CA ARG A 128 4.30 -7.60 2.38
C ARG A 128 5.81 -7.74 2.43
N ALA A 129 6.33 -8.72 3.17
CA ALA A 129 7.77 -8.99 3.27
C ALA A 129 8.42 -9.21 1.90
N ARG A 130 7.75 -9.98 1.03
CA ARG A 130 8.20 -10.23 -0.35
C ARG A 130 8.23 -8.96 -1.20
N LEU A 131 7.21 -8.11 -1.08
CA LEU A 131 7.16 -6.84 -1.79
C LEU A 131 8.25 -5.90 -1.28
N GLU A 132 8.40 -5.72 0.03
CA GLU A 132 9.45 -4.88 0.62
C GLU A 132 10.84 -5.36 0.16
N ALA A 133 11.13 -6.66 0.25
CA ALA A 133 12.40 -7.23 -0.19
C ALA A 133 12.67 -7.05 -1.70
N HIS A 134 11.65 -7.17 -2.56
CA HIS A 134 11.80 -6.94 -4.01
C HIS A 134 12.25 -5.51 -4.34
N PHE A 135 11.84 -4.52 -3.53
CA PHE A 135 12.25 -3.12 -3.67
C PHE A 135 13.48 -2.75 -2.82
N GLY A 136 14.20 -3.75 -2.31
CA GLY A 136 15.40 -3.52 -1.48
C GLY A 136 15.10 -2.85 -0.14
N LEU A 137 13.84 -2.88 0.31
CA LEU A 137 13.47 -2.44 1.66
C LEU A 137 13.71 -3.59 2.62
N GLU A 138 14.28 -3.28 3.78
CA GLU A 138 14.39 -4.24 4.87
C GLU A 138 13.03 -4.37 5.58
N PRO A 139 12.41 -5.56 5.60
CA PRO A 139 11.13 -5.74 6.27
C PRO A 139 11.23 -5.44 7.77
N ALA A 140 10.24 -4.75 8.31
CA ALA A 140 10.24 -4.41 9.74
C ALA A 140 10.14 -5.65 10.66
N LEU A 141 9.66 -6.77 10.13
CA LEU A 141 9.62 -8.08 10.78
C LEU A 141 10.28 -9.12 9.88
N ALA A 142 11.17 -9.94 10.45
CA ALA A 142 11.87 -11.00 9.75
C ALA A 142 10.95 -12.20 9.51
N MET A 143 10.20 -12.19 8.41
CA MET A 143 9.31 -13.29 8.04
C MET A 143 10.12 -14.49 7.52
N PRO A 144 9.94 -15.71 8.05
CA PRO A 144 10.62 -16.90 7.56
C PRO A 144 10.13 -17.28 6.16
N GLY A 145 11.03 -17.82 5.32
CA GLY A 145 10.64 -18.43 4.04
C GLY A 145 10.23 -17.46 2.93
N VAL A 146 10.68 -16.19 2.98
CA VAL A 146 10.57 -15.26 1.84
C VAL A 146 11.38 -15.80 0.67
N GLN A 147 10.77 -16.67 -0.14
CA GLN A 147 11.39 -17.15 -1.37
C GLN A 147 11.39 -16.03 -2.40
N GLY A 148 12.58 -15.52 -2.73
CA GLY A 148 12.76 -14.64 -3.88
C GLY A 148 12.35 -15.32 -5.18
N GLY A 149 11.85 -14.54 -6.14
CA GLY A 149 11.72 -14.98 -7.54
C GLY A 149 10.37 -15.52 -8.00
N ARG A 150 9.31 -15.52 -7.18
CA ARG A 150 7.94 -15.78 -7.64
C ARG A 150 7.09 -14.50 -7.63
N GLY A 151 6.27 -14.34 -8.66
CA GLY A 151 5.27 -13.28 -8.75
C GLY A 151 4.11 -13.45 -7.76
N LEU A 152 3.15 -12.52 -7.80
CA LEU A 152 1.93 -12.60 -7.00
C LEU A 152 0.87 -13.47 -7.68
N SER A 153 0.28 -14.36 -6.92
CA SER A 153 -0.94 -15.06 -7.28
C SER A 153 -2.14 -14.11 -7.34
N VAL A 154 -3.19 -14.53 -8.03
CA VAL A 154 -4.46 -13.78 -8.09
C VAL A 154 -5.13 -13.64 -6.71
N VAL A 155 -4.86 -14.55 -5.78
CA VAL A 155 -5.38 -14.52 -4.40
C VAL A 155 -4.66 -13.45 -3.59
N GLU A 156 -3.33 -13.36 -3.73
CA GLU A 156 -2.53 -12.30 -3.09
C GLU A 156 -2.94 -10.93 -3.58
N ILE A 157 -3.05 -10.73 -4.90
CA ILE A 157 -3.50 -9.45 -5.47
C ILE A 157 -4.90 -9.08 -4.97
N ALA A 158 -5.82 -10.06 -4.89
CA ALA A 158 -7.18 -9.84 -4.39
C ALA A 158 -7.18 -9.40 -2.93
N ALA A 159 -6.41 -10.09 -2.08
CA ALA A 159 -6.29 -9.78 -0.66
C ALA A 159 -5.67 -8.39 -0.42
N LEU A 160 -4.55 -8.09 -1.11
CA LEU A 160 -3.85 -6.81 -1.00
C LEU A 160 -4.68 -5.60 -1.41
N CYS A 161 -5.69 -5.79 -2.26
CA CYS A 161 -6.55 -4.73 -2.77
C CYS A 161 -7.96 -4.72 -2.17
N GLY A 162 -8.29 -5.67 -1.28
CA GLY A 162 -9.66 -5.85 -0.78
C GLY A 162 -10.67 -6.16 -1.90
N LEU A 163 -10.25 -6.90 -2.93
CA LEU A 163 -11.08 -7.21 -4.11
C LEU A 163 -11.59 -8.65 -4.09
N LYS A 164 -12.75 -8.87 -4.71
CA LYS A 164 -13.23 -10.23 -4.99
C LYS A 164 -12.25 -10.94 -5.94
N LEU A 165 -12.02 -12.23 -5.73
CA LEU A 165 -11.13 -13.04 -6.56
C LEU A 165 -11.52 -13.04 -8.05
N THR A 166 -12.83 -12.97 -8.34
CA THR A 166 -13.36 -12.86 -9.70
C THR A 166 -12.90 -11.60 -10.41
N THR A 167 -12.77 -10.47 -9.70
CA THR A 167 -12.28 -9.20 -10.27
C THR A 167 -10.87 -9.35 -10.81
N VAL A 168 -9.97 -9.98 -10.04
CA VAL A 168 -8.56 -10.17 -10.44
C VAL A 168 -8.46 -11.19 -11.58
N ARG A 169 -9.21 -12.30 -11.51
CA ARG A 169 -9.27 -13.28 -12.61
C ARG A 169 -9.75 -12.66 -13.93
N ASN A 170 -10.73 -11.75 -13.86
CA ASN A 170 -11.21 -11.02 -15.03
C ASN A 170 -10.16 -10.08 -15.60
N ALA A 171 -9.40 -9.38 -14.75
CA ALA A 171 -8.31 -8.50 -15.19
C ALA A 171 -7.20 -9.30 -15.91
N VAL A 172 -6.82 -10.47 -15.36
CA VAL A 172 -5.88 -11.39 -16.01
C VAL A 172 -6.43 -11.90 -17.34
N SER A 173 -7.72 -12.29 -17.40
CA SER A 173 -8.38 -12.74 -18.64
C SER A 173 -8.38 -11.67 -19.73
N ARG A 174 -8.57 -10.40 -19.33
CA ARG A 174 -8.47 -9.21 -20.22
C ARG A 174 -7.04 -8.81 -20.56
N ARG A 175 -6.03 -9.54 -20.05
CA ARG A 175 -4.61 -9.25 -20.24
C ARG A 175 -4.19 -7.86 -19.73
N GLU A 176 -4.85 -7.38 -18.67
CA GLU A 176 -4.43 -6.16 -17.97
C GLU A 176 -3.11 -6.35 -17.20
N MET A 177 -2.77 -7.61 -16.89
CA MET A 177 -1.51 -8.03 -16.27
C MET A 177 -1.04 -9.35 -16.91
N PRO A 178 0.27 -9.53 -17.17
CA PRO A 178 0.80 -10.81 -17.60
C PRO A 178 0.73 -11.83 -16.46
N HIS A 179 0.26 -13.04 -16.72
CA HIS A 179 0.12 -14.10 -15.71
C HIS A 179 0.72 -15.41 -16.22
N ALA A 180 1.69 -15.94 -15.48
CA ALA A 180 2.24 -17.27 -15.68
C ALA A 180 1.59 -18.26 -14.70
N ARG A 181 1.14 -19.41 -15.20
CA ARG A 181 0.42 -20.42 -14.40
C ARG A 181 1.18 -20.86 -13.14
N ASP A 182 2.49 -21.04 -13.27
CA ASP A 182 3.35 -21.54 -12.17
C ASP A 182 4.15 -20.43 -11.48
N GLY A 183 4.09 -19.20 -12.03
CA GLY A 183 4.89 -18.05 -11.58
C GLY A 183 4.10 -16.87 -11.04
N GLY A 184 2.78 -16.84 -11.24
CA GLY A 184 1.95 -15.69 -10.89
C GLY A 184 2.09 -14.51 -11.86
N VAL A 185 1.67 -13.34 -11.40
CA VAL A 185 1.91 -12.04 -12.05
C VAL A 185 3.24 -11.49 -11.52
N PRO A 186 4.19 -11.06 -12.37
CA PRO A 186 5.43 -10.44 -11.91
C PRO A 186 5.16 -9.30 -10.91
N LEU A 187 6.00 -9.18 -9.88
CA LEU A 187 5.78 -8.23 -8.78
C LEU A 187 5.63 -6.80 -9.31
N ASP A 188 6.40 -6.46 -10.33
CA ASP A 188 6.38 -5.14 -10.93
C ASP A 188 5.05 -4.82 -11.62
N ASP A 189 4.58 -5.72 -12.49
CA ASP A 189 3.31 -5.57 -13.20
C ASP A 189 2.12 -5.58 -12.22
N ALA A 190 2.18 -6.44 -11.20
CA ALA A 190 1.15 -6.52 -10.19
C ALA A 190 1.01 -5.19 -9.44
N LEU A 191 2.12 -4.58 -9.02
CA LEU A 191 2.08 -3.30 -8.31
C LEU A 191 1.56 -2.16 -9.17
N ASP A 192 1.96 -2.07 -10.44
CA ASP A 192 1.48 -1.03 -11.35
C ASP A 192 -0.03 -1.12 -11.59
N TRP A 193 -0.58 -2.33 -11.54
CA TRP A 193 -2.02 -2.54 -11.61
C TRP A 193 -2.70 -2.26 -10.26
N MET A 194 -2.16 -2.75 -9.15
CA MET A 194 -2.72 -2.61 -7.81
C MET A 194 -2.73 -1.16 -7.32
N VAL A 195 -1.70 -0.36 -7.63
CA VAL A 195 -1.61 1.05 -7.23
C VAL A 195 -2.79 1.87 -7.77
N GLN A 196 -3.41 1.41 -8.86
CA GLN A 196 -4.58 2.04 -9.45
C GLN A 196 -5.91 1.70 -8.74
N ARG A 197 -5.85 1.07 -7.57
CA ARG A 197 -7.01 0.64 -6.78
C ARG A 197 -7.02 1.33 -5.42
N SER A 198 -8.18 1.82 -5.02
CA SER A 198 -8.36 2.52 -3.74
C SER A 198 -8.04 1.63 -2.53
N GLY A 199 -8.37 0.34 -2.61
CA GLY A 199 -8.14 -0.62 -1.52
C GLY A 199 -6.73 -1.19 -1.42
N PHE A 200 -5.78 -0.80 -2.27
CA PHE A 200 -4.42 -1.34 -2.19
C PHE A 200 -3.69 -0.89 -0.92
N LEU A 201 -3.27 -1.86 -0.10
CA LEU A 201 -2.66 -1.65 1.21
C LEU A 201 -1.26 -1.02 1.16
N TYR A 202 -0.43 -1.45 0.21
CA TYR A 202 1.02 -1.18 0.23
C TYR A 202 1.46 -0.17 -0.81
N ALA A 203 0.63 0.86 -1.03
CA ALA A 203 0.91 1.92 -1.99
C ALA A 203 2.25 2.65 -1.69
N HIS A 204 2.63 2.74 -0.41
CA HIS A 204 3.92 3.29 0.02
C HIS A 204 5.13 2.50 -0.49
N ILE A 205 5.03 1.18 -0.69
CA ILE A 205 6.12 0.38 -1.28
C ILE A 205 6.32 0.81 -2.74
N ASN A 206 5.25 1.07 -3.49
CA ASN A 206 5.38 1.56 -4.86
C ASN A 206 6.04 2.95 -4.92
N ALA A 207 5.78 3.79 -3.92
CA ALA A 207 6.32 5.15 -3.83
C ALA A 207 7.84 5.21 -3.56
N THR A 208 8.50 4.09 -3.21
CA THR A 208 9.96 4.08 -3.00
C THR A 208 10.76 4.14 -4.29
N THR A 209 10.14 3.81 -5.42
CA THR A 209 10.78 3.84 -6.73
C THR A 209 10.27 5.02 -7.56
N TRP A 210 11.15 5.97 -7.80
CA TRP A 210 10.85 7.23 -8.50
C TRP A 210 10.27 7.06 -9.91
N GLU A 211 10.63 5.97 -10.58
CA GLU A 211 10.26 5.65 -11.96
C GLU A 211 8.91 4.97 -12.10
N ARG A 212 8.36 4.47 -10.99
CA ARG A 212 7.11 3.73 -11.02
C ARG A 212 5.94 4.68 -11.19
N ARG A 213 4.85 4.10 -11.69
CA ARG A 213 3.62 4.83 -11.90
C ARG A 213 3.14 5.45 -10.59
N THR A 214 2.79 6.73 -10.64
CA THR A 214 2.16 7.43 -9.52
C THR A 214 0.69 7.75 -9.83
N ASN A 215 -0.04 8.15 -8.80
CA ASN A 215 -1.40 8.67 -8.91
C ASN A 215 -1.59 9.86 -7.98
N GLY A 216 -2.75 10.51 -8.05
CA GLY A 216 -3.02 11.70 -7.25
C GLY A 216 -2.93 11.45 -5.74
N ARG A 217 -3.37 10.28 -5.26
CA ARG A 217 -3.24 9.89 -3.84
C ARG A 217 -1.78 9.78 -3.41
N LEU A 218 -0.99 9.00 -4.14
CA LEU A 218 0.43 8.83 -3.85
C LEU A 218 1.22 10.13 -3.96
N ALA A 219 0.89 10.95 -4.95
CA ALA A 219 1.50 12.26 -5.12
C ALA A 219 1.17 13.18 -3.95
N ALA A 220 -0.07 13.18 -3.44
CA ALA A 220 -0.45 13.97 -2.26
C ALA A 220 0.31 13.51 -1.02
N ASP A 221 0.40 12.21 -0.78
CA ASP A 221 1.14 11.65 0.36
C ASP A 221 2.63 12.00 0.30
N TRP A 222 3.23 11.90 -0.90
CA TRP A 222 4.62 12.31 -1.12
C TRP A 222 4.83 13.81 -0.89
N LEU A 223 3.96 14.67 -1.44
CA LEU A 223 4.03 16.13 -1.24
C LEU A 223 3.87 16.53 0.22
N ALA A 224 3.04 15.83 1.00
CA ALA A 224 2.89 16.08 2.44
C ALA A 224 4.20 15.89 3.22
N SER A 225 5.12 15.07 2.69
CA SER A 225 6.47 14.86 3.24
C SER A 225 7.56 15.72 2.59
N ALA A 226 7.25 16.42 1.50
CA ALA A 226 8.24 17.17 0.74
C ALA A 226 8.52 18.54 1.39
N PRO A 227 9.79 18.92 1.62
CA PRO A 227 10.13 20.11 2.40
C PRO A 227 9.85 21.44 1.68
N HIS A 228 9.75 21.42 0.34
CA HIS A 228 9.64 22.63 -0.48
C HIS A 228 8.21 23.01 -0.85
N VAL A 229 7.22 22.28 -0.33
CA VAL A 229 5.81 22.50 -0.65
C VAL A 229 4.99 22.50 0.63
N VAL A 230 3.89 23.25 0.61
CA VAL A 230 2.96 23.33 1.75
C VAL A 230 1.54 23.15 1.23
N PHE A 231 0.78 22.33 1.96
CA PHE A 231 -0.63 22.16 1.72
C PHE A 231 -1.40 23.43 2.09
N GLU A 232 -2.17 23.97 1.14
CA GLU A 232 -2.99 25.16 1.38
C GLU A 232 -4.41 24.77 1.81
N ARG A 233 -5.10 23.99 0.97
CA ARG A 233 -6.49 23.56 1.23
C ARG A 233 -6.94 22.43 0.31
N TYR A 234 -8.05 21.79 0.67
CA TYR A 234 -8.76 20.83 -0.18
C TYR A 234 -10.05 21.44 -0.75
N ILE A 235 -10.31 21.19 -2.03
CA ILE A 235 -11.48 21.69 -2.76
C ILE A 235 -12.38 20.50 -3.11
N SER A 236 -13.28 20.16 -2.18
CA SER A 236 -14.07 18.92 -2.25
C SER A 236 -14.90 18.77 -3.53
N ARG A 237 -15.48 19.86 -4.05
CA ARG A 237 -16.29 19.82 -5.28
C ARG A 237 -15.50 19.42 -6.52
N LEU A 238 -14.19 19.71 -6.53
CA LEU A 238 -13.27 19.39 -7.63
C LEU A 238 -12.37 18.18 -7.30
N ARG A 239 -12.37 17.72 -6.05
CA ARG A 239 -11.46 16.71 -5.50
C ARG A 239 -9.99 17.05 -5.71
N LEU A 240 -9.68 18.34 -5.59
CA LEU A 240 -8.34 18.87 -5.75
C LEU A 240 -7.76 19.24 -4.39
N SER A 241 -6.48 18.91 -4.20
CA SER A 241 -5.67 19.51 -3.15
C SER A 241 -4.82 20.61 -3.76
N LEU A 242 -4.82 21.77 -3.11
CA LEU A 242 -4.08 22.96 -3.50
C LEU A 242 -2.82 23.06 -2.66
N TRP A 243 -1.70 23.31 -3.32
CA TRP A 243 -0.37 23.35 -2.73
C TRP A 243 0.34 24.62 -3.18
N HIS A 244 1.27 25.10 -2.35
CA HIS A 244 2.15 26.18 -2.73
C HIS A 244 3.62 25.81 -2.52
N ILE A 245 4.48 26.32 -3.40
CA ILE A 245 5.93 26.19 -3.31
C ILE A 245 6.46 27.16 -2.26
N GLN A 246 7.27 26.67 -1.32
CA GLN A 246 7.97 27.53 -0.36
C GLN A 246 9.03 28.37 -1.06
N GLY A 247 9.15 29.63 -0.68
CA GLY A 247 10.15 30.56 -1.21
C GLY A 247 9.65 31.46 -2.34
N ASN A 248 8.69 31.01 -3.16
CA ASN A 248 8.17 31.83 -4.28
C ASN A 248 6.64 31.92 -4.35
N GLY A 249 5.91 31.18 -3.51
CA GLY A 249 4.46 31.28 -3.40
C GLY A 249 3.69 30.75 -4.62
N ARG A 250 4.36 30.15 -5.62
CA ARG A 250 3.67 29.56 -6.78
C ARG A 250 2.74 28.45 -6.31
N ARG A 251 1.53 28.44 -6.86
CA ARG A 251 0.49 27.46 -6.53
C ARG A 251 0.38 26.41 -7.61
N PHE A 252 -0.04 25.22 -7.22
CA PHE A 252 -0.51 24.17 -8.12
C PHE A 252 -1.56 23.33 -7.41
N ALA A 253 -2.38 22.62 -8.17
CA ALA A 253 -3.32 21.67 -7.61
C ALA A 253 -3.12 20.28 -8.20
N LEU A 254 -3.48 19.26 -7.44
CA LEU A 254 -3.53 17.89 -7.93
C LEU A 254 -4.80 17.19 -7.45
N ASN A 255 -5.24 16.19 -8.21
CA ASN A 255 -6.40 15.35 -7.87
C ASN A 255 -6.10 14.37 -6.71
N ALA A 256 -6.06 14.83 -5.45
CA ALA A 256 -5.60 14.01 -4.31
C ALA A 256 -6.35 12.69 -4.09
N GLU A 257 -7.60 12.56 -4.53
CA GLU A 257 -8.35 11.30 -4.47
C GLU A 257 -8.22 10.43 -5.73
N GLY A 258 -7.43 10.89 -6.70
CA GLY A 258 -7.25 10.24 -7.99
C GLY A 258 -6.42 8.97 -7.87
N VAL A 259 -7.06 7.82 -8.07
CA VAL A 259 -6.38 6.52 -8.01
C VAL A 259 -5.75 6.08 -9.34
N ARG A 260 -6.21 6.60 -10.48
CA ARG A 260 -5.74 6.14 -11.81
C ARG A 260 -4.52 6.90 -12.34
N ASN A 261 -4.57 8.23 -12.26
CA ASN A 261 -3.55 9.13 -12.77
C ASN A 261 -3.33 10.26 -11.77
N CYS A 262 -2.10 10.79 -11.72
CA CYS A 262 -1.82 12.06 -11.07
C CYS A 262 -2.07 13.18 -12.09
N VAL A 263 -3.16 13.91 -11.92
CA VAL A 263 -3.52 15.07 -12.76
C VAL A 263 -3.16 16.33 -12.01
N LEU A 264 -2.44 17.21 -12.67
CA LEU A 264 -1.95 18.48 -12.14
C LEU A 264 -2.61 19.64 -12.86
N LEU A 265 -2.88 20.71 -12.11
CA LEU A 265 -3.30 22.02 -12.61
C LEU A 265 -2.26 23.06 -12.20
N LEU A 266 -1.73 23.75 -13.20
CA LEU A 266 -0.60 24.66 -13.07
C LEU A 266 -1.03 26.07 -13.52
N PRO A 267 -1.47 26.93 -12.58
CA PRO A 267 -1.80 28.32 -12.89
C PRO A 267 -0.55 29.16 -13.12
N ASN A 268 -0.63 30.14 -14.01
CA ASN A 268 0.40 31.15 -14.23
C ASN A 268 1.81 30.55 -14.47
N VAL A 269 1.86 29.51 -15.30
CA VAL A 269 3.10 28.83 -15.72
C VAL A 269 3.31 29.04 -17.23
N ASP A 270 4.55 29.35 -17.62
CA ASP A 270 4.96 29.37 -19.03
C ASP A 270 5.11 27.93 -19.55
N ALA A 271 4.60 27.67 -20.76
CA ALA A 271 4.73 26.39 -21.45
C ALA A 271 6.19 25.89 -21.50
N ARG A 272 7.16 26.80 -21.70
CA ARG A 272 8.59 26.47 -21.80
C ARG A 272 9.15 25.82 -20.54
N MET A 273 8.54 26.09 -19.38
CA MET A 273 8.94 25.46 -18.13
C MET A 273 8.54 23.99 -18.05
N LEU A 274 7.58 23.56 -18.86
CA LEU A 274 7.02 22.21 -18.84
C LEU A 274 7.77 21.26 -19.78
N ASP A 275 8.56 21.82 -20.70
CA ASP A 275 9.32 21.07 -21.69
C ASP A 275 10.37 20.16 -21.03
N GLY A 276 10.42 18.90 -21.50
CA GLY A 276 11.42 17.92 -21.06
C GLY A 276 11.21 17.33 -19.66
N LEU A 277 10.10 17.64 -18.97
CA LEU A 277 9.81 17.13 -17.62
C LEU A 277 9.22 15.70 -17.60
N GLY A 278 8.95 15.11 -18.77
CA GLY A 278 8.28 13.80 -18.87
C GLY A 278 6.81 13.83 -18.44
N LEU A 279 6.18 15.00 -18.47
CA LEU A 279 4.74 15.16 -18.26
C LEU A 279 3.97 14.65 -19.48
N GLU A 280 2.81 14.04 -19.23
CA GLU A 280 1.91 13.54 -20.27
C GLU A 280 0.66 14.41 -20.38
N ARG A 281 -0.01 14.35 -21.54
CA ARG A 281 -1.30 15.02 -21.79
C ARG A 281 -1.31 16.49 -21.36
N LEU A 282 -0.33 17.24 -21.86
CA LEU A 282 -0.22 18.67 -21.61
C LEU A 282 -1.29 19.43 -22.42
N ASP A 283 -2.27 19.99 -21.72
CA ASP A 283 -3.39 20.72 -22.30
C ASP A 283 -3.40 22.16 -21.77
N ASP A 284 -3.46 23.15 -22.67
CA ASP A 284 -3.75 24.53 -22.31
C ASP A 284 -5.26 24.67 -22.04
N ARG A 285 -5.61 25.00 -20.79
CA ARG A 285 -6.98 25.18 -20.32
C ARG A 285 -7.31 26.65 -20.08
N SER A 286 -6.45 27.57 -20.51
CA SER A 286 -6.57 29.00 -20.20
C SER A 286 -7.91 29.58 -20.67
N ASN A 287 -8.32 29.24 -21.89
CA ASN A 287 -9.56 29.72 -22.52
C ASN A 287 -10.68 28.67 -22.54
N ASP A 288 -10.54 27.55 -21.81
CA ASP A 288 -11.53 26.47 -21.86
C ASP A 288 -12.72 26.77 -20.91
N PRO A 289 -13.97 26.87 -21.43
CA PRO A 289 -15.15 27.12 -20.60
C PRO A 289 -15.39 26.05 -19.53
N ALA A 290 -15.02 24.79 -19.79
CA ALA A 290 -15.12 23.70 -18.82
C ALA A 290 -14.08 23.79 -17.70
N ALA A 291 -13.06 24.65 -17.83
CA ALA A 291 -12.08 24.91 -16.77
C ALA A 291 -12.45 26.11 -15.88
N LEU A 292 -13.60 26.74 -16.09
CA LEU A 292 -14.01 27.96 -15.36
C LEU A 292 -13.98 27.77 -13.83
N MET A 293 -14.51 26.64 -13.33
CA MET A 293 -14.45 26.31 -11.91
C MET A 293 -13.01 26.12 -11.38
N HIS A 294 -12.09 25.60 -12.21
CA HIS A 294 -10.68 25.50 -11.83
C HIS A 294 -10.07 26.90 -11.72
N ARG A 295 -10.34 27.79 -12.68
CA ARG A 295 -9.87 29.18 -12.64
C ARG A 295 -10.36 29.92 -11.39
N GLU A 296 -11.64 29.78 -11.05
CA GLU A 296 -12.22 30.35 -9.82
C GLU A 296 -11.54 29.80 -8.55
N ALA A 297 -11.27 28.50 -8.51
CA ALA A 297 -10.60 27.86 -7.37
C ALA A 297 -9.20 28.42 -7.10
N PHE A 298 -8.48 28.84 -8.15
CA PHE A 298 -7.18 29.49 -8.06
C PHE A 298 -7.25 31.03 -7.99
N MET A 299 -8.45 31.61 -8.09
CA MET A 299 -8.69 33.06 -8.18
C MET A 299 -7.96 33.71 -9.36
N LEU A 300 -7.97 33.04 -10.52
CA LEU A 300 -7.24 33.52 -11.70
C LEU A 300 -7.96 34.67 -12.41
N SER A 301 -7.18 35.69 -12.78
CA SER A 301 -7.57 36.74 -13.71
C SER A 301 -7.78 36.17 -15.12
N PRO A 302 -8.62 36.76 -15.98
CA PRO A 302 -8.92 36.23 -17.31
C PRO A 302 -7.69 36.00 -18.21
N SER A 303 -6.61 36.78 -18.02
CA SER A 303 -5.38 36.69 -18.79
C SER A 303 -4.36 35.67 -18.27
N GLU A 304 -4.57 35.09 -17.08
CA GLU A 304 -3.61 34.15 -16.50
C GLU A 304 -3.74 32.77 -17.13
N SER A 305 -2.58 32.12 -17.37
CA SER A 305 -2.53 30.79 -17.95
C SER A 305 -3.02 29.73 -16.96
N LEU A 306 -3.59 28.65 -17.49
CA LEU A 306 -3.91 27.45 -16.72
C LEU A 306 -3.56 26.23 -17.55
N TRP A 307 -2.52 25.52 -17.14
CA TRP A 307 -2.13 24.25 -17.76
C TRP A 307 -2.70 23.08 -16.99
N GLN A 308 -3.08 22.03 -17.71
CA GLN A 308 -3.39 20.73 -17.14
C GLN A 308 -2.43 19.70 -17.71
N CYS A 309 -1.90 18.82 -16.87
CA CYS A 309 -1.05 17.72 -17.32
C CYS A 309 -1.17 16.51 -16.40
N GLN A 310 -0.50 15.42 -16.79
CA GLN A 310 -0.37 14.21 -15.99
C GLN A 310 1.10 13.98 -15.62
N ALA A 311 1.37 13.73 -14.35
CA ALA A 311 2.66 13.24 -13.90
C ALA A 311 2.61 11.71 -13.85
N PRO A 312 3.22 10.99 -14.82
CA PRO A 312 3.17 9.53 -14.84
C PRO A 312 3.93 8.91 -13.67
N THR A 313 5.00 9.55 -13.19
CA THR A 313 5.92 9.02 -12.17
C THR A 313 6.25 10.06 -11.09
N LEU A 314 6.71 9.61 -9.92
CA LEU A 314 7.19 10.53 -8.88
C LEU A 314 8.38 11.36 -9.34
N ARG A 315 9.23 10.82 -10.23
CA ARG A 315 10.32 11.59 -10.84
C ARG A 315 9.80 12.78 -11.64
N SER A 316 8.82 12.56 -12.52
CA SER A 316 8.25 13.64 -13.34
C SER A 316 7.61 14.73 -12.46
N LEU A 317 6.91 14.32 -11.39
CA LEU A 317 6.34 15.24 -10.41
C LEU A 317 7.43 16.04 -9.71
N ASN A 318 8.48 15.40 -9.18
CA ASN A 318 9.55 16.10 -8.48
C ASN A 318 10.33 17.04 -9.40
N ALA A 319 10.63 16.63 -10.63
CA ALA A 319 11.27 17.49 -11.61
C ALA A 319 10.46 18.77 -11.88
N LEU A 320 9.12 18.64 -11.94
CA LEU A 320 8.22 19.79 -12.02
C LEU A 320 8.32 20.67 -10.77
N ILE A 321 8.22 20.10 -9.57
CA ILE A 321 8.31 20.86 -8.31
C ILE A 321 9.64 21.62 -8.21
N GLU A 322 10.75 20.97 -8.56
CA GLU A 322 12.07 21.62 -8.60
C GLU A 322 12.12 22.76 -9.61
N ARG A 323 11.56 22.57 -10.81
CA ARG A 323 11.53 23.62 -11.84
C ARG A 323 10.69 24.81 -11.38
N LEU A 324 9.51 24.55 -10.81
CA LEU A 324 8.64 25.59 -10.24
C LEU A 324 9.32 26.36 -9.12
N SER A 325 10.25 25.74 -8.38
CA SER A 325 10.98 26.38 -7.26
C SER A 325 12.11 27.31 -7.69
N ARG A 326 12.76 27.06 -8.85
CA ARG A 326 13.97 27.79 -9.29
C ARG A 326 13.70 29.12 -10.00
N ASP A 327 12.50 29.31 -10.51
CA ASP A 327 12.17 30.36 -11.48
C ASP A 327 11.89 31.74 -10.84
N VAL A 328 12.78 32.16 -9.93
CA VAL A 328 12.77 33.50 -9.29
C VAL A 328 14.02 34.31 -9.65
N CYS A 329 15.01 33.75 -10.35
CA CYS A 329 16.32 34.41 -10.47
C CYS A 329 16.56 35.31 -11.70
N ASP A 330 15.71 35.36 -12.72
CA ASP A 330 16.07 36.05 -13.99
C ASP A 330 15.37 37.39 -14.28
N ASP A 331 14.48 37.89 -13.40
CA ASP A 331 13.86 39.22 -13.57
C ASP A 331 14.42 40.26 -12.55
N GLN A 332 15.74 40.47 -12.55
CA GLN A 332 16.26 41.79 -12.17
C GLN A 332 16.42 42.61 -13.46
N PRO A 333 15.63 43.69 -13.67
CA PRO A 333 15.94 44.62 -14.72
C PRO A 333 17.29 45.24 -14.38
N LEU A 334 18.26 45.11 -15.30
CA LEU A 334 19.46 45.92 -15.30
C LEU A 334 19.03 47.38 -15.18
N GLY A 335 19.13 47.91 -13.96
CA GLY A 335 18.90 49.31 -13.69
C GLY A 335 19.86 50.11 -14.54
N ASN A 336 19.31 50.75 -15.57
CA ASN A 336 19.99 51.82 -16.29
C ASN A 336 20.49 52.83 -15.27
N SER A 337 21.79 52.82 -15.04
CA SER A 337 22.52 53.90 -14.38
C SER A 337 23.23 54.66 -15.49
N ALA A 338 22.72 55.88 -15.73
CA ALA A 338 23.27 56.87 -16.64
C ALA A 338 24.65 57.38 -16.22
#